data_AF-A0A0G0NEC0-F1
#
_entry.id   AF-A0A0G0NEC0-F1
#
_cell.length_a   1.000
_cell.length_b   1.000
_cell.length_c   1.000
_cell.angle_alpha   90.00
_cell.angle_beta   90.00
_cell.angle_gamma   90.00
#
_symmetry.space_group_name_H-M   'P 1'
#
loop_
_entity.id
_entity.type
_entity.pdbx_description
1 polymer ?
#
loop_
_entity_poly.entity_id
_entity_poly.type
_entity_poly.pdbx_seq_one_letter_code
_entity_poly.pdbx_strand_id
1 'polypeptide(L)'
;MPAIQRSEFALALNQVANERGIDPEIVLDTVKNAIVAAYRKDHPDIVVEEYSATLDSNSGEAKIFHNEEDVTPPGFGRIAAQTAKQVILQKIREKEKEAIITDYKVRIGTIVNGMVLRFAGPNIIVDIGKAEGIMPPMEQIANEKYHLNQRLAVYLSEIREGLKGEEIIVSRASTGLLEGLLKREVPEVAQGSVEVKAIVREAGNRAKIAVFSNQSGIDPVGSCVGQKGVRVQAIIAEFNG
;
A
#
# COMPACT_ATOMS: atom_id res chain seq x y z
N MET A 1 0.51 -46.80 -10.49
CA MET A 1 -0.25 -45.83 -9.66
C MET A 1 -0.86 -44.82 -10.61
N PRO A 2 -2.19 -44.64 -10.64
CA PRO A 2 -2.80 -43.63 -11.51
C PRO A 2 -2.31 -42.24 -11.07
N ALA A 3 -1.92 -41.40 -12.04
CA ALA A 3 -1.55 -40.03 -11.77
C ALA A 3 -2.77 -39.32 -11.18
N ILE A 4 -2.66 -38.83 -9.95
CA ILE A 4 -3.67 -37.99 -9.32
C ILE A 4 -3.78 -36.75 -10.20
N GLN A 5 -4.83 -36.66 -11.03
CA GLN A 5 -5.17 -35.43 -11.73
C GLN A 5 -5.47 -34.39 -10.65
N ARG A 6 -4.50 -33.51 -10.41
CA ARG A 6 -4.67 -32.39 -9.49
C ARG A 6 -5.79 -31.51 -10.04
N SER A 7 -6.83 -31.29 -9.25
CA SER A 7 -7.91 -30.41 -9.66
C SER A 7 -7.38 -29.00 -9.93
N GLU A 8 -8.12 -28.21 -10.72
CA GLU A 8 -7.82 -26.78 -10.89
C GLU A 8 -7.77 -26.05 -9.54
N PHE A 9 -8.55 -26.51 -8.55
CA PHE A 9 -8.53 -25.98 -7.19
C PHE A 9 -7.18 -26.22 -6.50
N ALA A 10 -6.66 -27.44 -6.56
CA ALA A 10 -5.37 -27.80 -5.97
C ALA A 10 -4.20 -27.05 -6.63
N LEU A 11 -4.28 -26.83 -7.96
CA LEU A 11 -3.28 -26.03 -8.68
C LEU A 11 -3.34 -24.55 -8.28
N ALA A 12 -4.54 -23.97 -8.20
CA ALA A 12 -4.72 -22.59 -7.77
C ALA A 12 -4.27 -22.37 -6.32
N LEU A 13 -4.64 -23.28 -5.40
CA LEU A 13 -4.23 -23.21 -3.99
C LEU A 13 -2.70 -23.29 -3.84
N ASN A 14 -2.05 -24.22 -4.55
CA ASN A 14 -0.59 -24.35 -4.52
C ASN A 14 0.11 -23.16 -5.19
N GLN A 15 -0.47 -22.58 -6.25
CA GLN A 15 0.07 -21.38 -6.88
C GLN A 15 0.02 -20.19 -5.93
N VAL A 16 -1.13 -19.99 -5.25
CA VAL A 16 -1.31 -18.97 -4.21
C VAL A 16 -0.29 -19.14 -3.08
N ALA A 17 -0.12 -20.37 -2.60
CA ALA A 17 0.76 -20.67 -1.50
C ALA A 17 2.24 -20.45 -1.85
N ASN A 18 2.68 -20.93 -3.02
CA ASN A 18 4.08 -20.91 -3.41
C ASN A 18 4.56 -19.55 -3.95
N GLU A 19 3.76 -18.83 -4.75
CA GLU A 19 4.20 -17.56 -5.34
C GLU A 19 4.25 -16.42 -4.32
N ARG A 20 3.49 -16.52 -3.22
CA ARG A 20 3.29 -15.42 -2.26
C ARG A 20 3.64 -15.79 -0.82
N GLY A 21 4.17 -16.99 -0.57
CA GLY A 21 4.64 -17.42 0.74
C GLY A 21 3.54 -17.56 1.79
N ILE A 22 2.33 -17.93 1.37
CA ILE A 22 1.17 -18.12 2.26
C ILE A 22 1.08 -19.61 2.58
N ASP A 23 0.96 -19.96 3.86
CA ASP A 23 0.71 -21.35 4.25
C ASP A 23 -0.63 -21.85 3.68
N PRO A 24 -0.65 -22.94 2.90
CA PRO A 24 -1.88 -23.55 2.39
C PRO A 24 -2.92 -23.82 3.48
N GLU A 25 -2.50 -24.18 4.70
CA GLU A 25 -3.41 -24.50 5.80
C GLU A 25 -4.23 -23.28 6.23
N ILE A 26 -3.58 -22.11 6.35
CA ILE A 26 -4.25 -20.84 6.70
C ILE A 26 -5.31 -20.49 5.64
N VAL A 27 -5.00 -20.73 4.37
CA VAL A 27 -5.95 -20.47 3.27
C VAL A 27 -7.13 -21.44 3.36
N LEU A 28 -6.88 -22.72 3.60
CA LEU A 28 -7.94 -23.73 3.74
C LEU A 28 -8.88 -23.41 4.90
N ASP A 29 -8.36 -23.02 6.06
CA ASP A 29 -9.18 -22.68 7.22
C ASP A 29 -10.01 -21.41 7.00
N THR A 30 -9.43 -20.40 6.33
CA THR A 30 -10.19 -19.20 5.93
C THR A 30 -11.33 -19.56 4.97
N VAL A 31 -11.09 -20.47 4.02
CA VAL A 31 -12.10 -20.93 3.08
C VAL A 31 -13.20 -21.73 3.80
N LYS A 32 -12.85 -22.63 4.74
CA LYS A 32 -13.85 -23.38 5.54
C LYS A 32 -14.77 -22.41 6.30
N ASN A 33 -14.20 -21.43 6.99
CA ASN A 33 -14.97 -20.43 7.73
C ASN A 33 -15.89 -19.61 6.81
N ALA A 34 -15.41 -19.25 5.63
CA ALA A 34 -16.21 -18.52 4.65
C ALA A 34 -17.35 -19.38 4.06
N ILE A 35 -17.14 -20.68 3.89
CA ILE A 35 -18.17 -21.63 3.45
C ILE A 35 -19.28 -21.75 4.50
N VAL A 36 -18.93 -21.85 5.79
CA VAL A 36 -19.93 -21.83 6.89
C VAL A 36 -20.70 -20.51 6.90
N ALA A 37 -20.01 -19.38 6.71
CA ALA A 37 -20.66 -18.07 6.62
C ALA A 37 -21.60 -17.95 5.41
N ALA A 38 -21.25 -18.55 4.27
CA ALA A 38 -22.10 -18.62 3.09
C ALA A 38 -23.34 -19.47 3.34
N TYR A 39 -23.21 -20.60 4.04
CA TYR A 39 -24.33 -21.47 4.40
C TYR A 39 -25.33 -20.80 5.36
N ARG A 40 -24.82 -20.04 6.35
CA ARG A 40 -25.66 -19.22 7.24
C ARG A 40 -26.51 -18.20 6.47
N LYS A 41 -26.01 -17.68 5.34
CA LYS A 41 -26.76 -16.70 4.55
C LYS A 41 -28.08 -17.27 4.01
N ASP A 42 -28.07 -18.55 3.69
CA ASP A 42 -29.26 -19.27 3.19
C ASP A 42 -30.11 -19.85 4.35
N HIS A 43 -29.59 -19.84 5.59
CA HIS A 43 -30.24 -20.36 6.79
C HIS A 43 -29.99 -19.41 7.99
N PRO A 44 -30.79 -18.33 8.14
CA PRO A 44 -30.52 -17.26 9.09
C PRO A 44 -30.56 -17.67 10.57
N ASP A 45 -31.30 -18.74 10.89
CA ASP A 45 -31.58 -19.21 12.26
C ASP A 45 -30.47 -20.07 12.86
N ILE A 46 -29.36 -20.22 12.14
CA ILE A 46 -28.25 -21.10 12.51
C ILE A 46 -27.24 -20.40 13.44
N VAL A 47 -26.86 -21.09 14.53
CA VAL A 47 -25.73 -20.73 15.39
C VAL A 47 -24.43 -21.23 14.74
N VAL A 48 -23.57 -20.31 14.31
CA VAL A 48 -22.34 -20.60 13.54
C VAL A 48 -21.39 -21.57 14.25
N GLU A 49 -21.35 -21.54 15.59
CA GLU A 49 -20.46 -22.37 16.41
C GLU A 49 -20.78 -23.87 16.35
N GLU A 50 -22.00 -24.25 15.96
CA GLU A 50 -22.42 -25.65 15.84
C GLU A 50 -22.10 -26.26 14.46
N TYR A 51 -21.62 -25.44 13.51
CA TYR A 51 -21.41 -25.82 12.13
C TYR A 51 -19.94 -25.78 11.76
N SER A 52 -19.46 -26.82 11.09
CA SER A 52 -18.11 -26.88 10.56
C SER A 52 -18.13 -27.21 9.07
N ALA A 53 -17.14 -26.72 8.32
CA ALA A 53 -16.96 -27.08 6.94
C ALA A 53 -15.67 -27.89 6.77
N THR A 54 -15.73 -28.96 5.98
CA THR A 54 -14.52 -29.61 5.47
C THR A 54 -14.35 -29.25 4.01
N LEU A 55 -13.09 -29.17 3.58
CA LEU A 55 -12.72 -28.91 2.21
C LEU A 55 -11.58 -29.86 1.84
N ASP A 56 -11.81 -30.70 0.86
CA ASP A 56 -10.77 -31.57 0.32
C ASP A 56 -9.81 -30.72 -0.54
N SER A 57 -8.53 -30.75 -0.21
CA SER A 57 -7.48 -29.97 -0.86
C SER A 57 -7.18 -30.43 -2.31
N ASN A 58 -7.53 -31.68 -2.65
CA ASN A 58 -7.30 -32.27 -3.96
C ASN A 58 -8.54 -32.19 -4.84
N SER A 59 -9.73 -32.48 -4.33
CA SER A 59 -10.97 -32.47 -5.12
C SER A 59 -11.69 -31.12 -5.10
N GLY A 60 -11.46 -30.28 -4.09
CA GLY A 60 -12.23 -29.06 -3.84
C GLY A 60 -13.65 -29.34 -3.36
N GLU A 61 -13.97 -30.59 -3.01
CA GLU A 61 -15.27 -30.97 -2.46
C GLU A 61 -15.44 -30.36 -1.07
N ALA A 62 -16.54 -29.62 -0.88
CA ALA A 62 -16.87 -28.96 0.36
C ALA A 62 -18.10 -29.63 1.00
N LYS A 63 -18.00 -29.96 2.27
CA LYS A 63 -19.10 -30.51 3.07
C LYS A 63 -19.32 -29.68 4.32
N ILE A 64 -20.57 -29.65 4.78
CA ILE A 64 -20.97 -28.96 6.00
C ILE A 64 -21.48 -29.99 6.98
N PHE A 65 -20.99 -29.89 8.21
CA PHE A 65 -21.40 -30.72 9.32
C PHE A 65 -22.08 -29.88 10.39
N HIS A 66 -23.19 -30.37 10.93
CA HIS A 66 -23.83 -29.88 12.16
C HIS A 66 -23.65 -30.95 13.23
N ASN A 67 -22.92 -30.66 14.31
CA ASN A 67 -22.64 -31.64 15.37
C ASN A 67 -22.18 -33.03 14.84
N GLU A 68 -21.25 -33.05 13.88
CA GLU A 68 -20.70 -34.24 13.19
C GLU A 68 -21.63 -34.92 12.17
N GLU A 69 -22.87 -34.44 11.98
CA GLU A 69 -23.78 -34.94 10.93
C GLU A 69 -23.62 -34.14 9.63
N ASP A 70 -23.46 -34.84 8.49
CA ASP A 70 -23.38 -34.21 7.17
C ASP A 70 -24.75 -33.64 6.76
N VAL A 71 -24.84 -32.32 6.73
CA VAL A 71 -26.06 -31.55 6.39
C VAL A 71 -25.90 -30.80 5.07
N THR A 72 -24.95 -31.22 4.22
CA THR A 72 -24.62 -30.53 2.97
C THR A 72 -25.81 -30.52 2.00
N PRO A 73 -26.35 -29.34 1.61
CA PRO A 73 -27.45 -29.28 0.68
C PRO A 73 -27.06 -29.71 -0.75
N PRO A 74 -27.99 -30.26 -1.53
CA PRO A 74 -27.76 -30.55 -2.94
C PRO A 74 -27.34 -29.29 -3.71
N GLY A 75 -26.25 -29.36 -4.47
CA GLY A 75 -25.75 -28.23 -5.27
C GLY A 75 -24.92 -27.19 -4.49
N PHE A 76 -24.77 -27.35 -3.17
CA PHE A 76 -23.96 -26.45 -2.34
C PHE A 76 -22.48 -26.40 -2.77
N GLY A 77 -21.96 -27.47 -3.37
CA GLY A 77 -20.58 -27.51 -3.91
C GLY A 77 -20.26 -26.38 -4.89
N ARG A 78 -21.24 -25.90 -5.69
CA ARG A 78 -21.04 -24.75 -6.59
C ARG A 78 -20.88 -23.44 -5.82
N ILE A 79 -21.68 -23.25 -4.77
CA ILE A 79 -21.63 -22.06 -3.90
C ILE A 79 -20.31 -22.05 -3.12
N ALA A 80 -19.91 -23.21 -2.60
CA ALA A 80 -18.65 -23.40 -1.90
C ALA A 80 -17.45 -23.11 -2.82
N ALA A 81 -17.45 -23.62 -4.05
CA ALA A 81 -16.37 -23.36 -5.01
C ALA A 81 -16.23 -21.86 -5.37
N GLN A 82 -17.35 -21.16 -5.58
CA GLN A 82 -17.34 -19.72 -5.86
C GLN A 82 -16.85 -18.91 -4.64
N THR A 83 -17.32 -19.26 -3.46
CA THR A 83 -16.90 -18.66 -2.19
C THR A 83 -15.40 -18.87 -1.96
N ALA A 84 -14.93 -20.11 -2.13
CA ALA A 84 -13.53 -20.47 -2.00
C ALA A 84 -12.64 -19.65 -2.95
N LYS A 85 -13.01 -19.55 -4.22
CA LYS A 85 -12.29 -18.73 -5.20
C LYS A 85 -12.20 -17.26 -4.76
N GLN A 86 -13.30 -16.68 -4.29
CA GLN A 86 -13.32 -15.29 -3.84
C GLN A 86 -12.44 -15.06 -2.61
N VAL A 87 -12.50 -15.96 -1.64
CA VAL A 87 -11.72 -15.89 -0.39
C VAL A 87 -10.23 -16.05 -0.68
N ILE A 88 -9.86 -17.00 -1.54
CA ILE A 88 -8.47 -17.21 -1.97
C ILE A 88 -7.93 -15.93 -2.64
N LEU A 89 -8.68 -15.36 -3.60
CA LEU A 89 -8.28 -14.12 -4.27
C LEU A 89 -8.17 -12.93 -3.32
N GLN A 90 -9.07 -12.85 -2.32
CA GLN A 90 -8.98 -11.83 -1.29
C GLN A 90 -7.72 -12.00 -0.43
N LYS A 91 -7.40 -13.23 -0.02
CA LYS A 91 -6.22 -13.54 0.79
C LYS A 91 -4.92 -13.23 0.06
N ILE A 92 -4.86 -13.51 -1.25
CA ILE A 92 -3.74 -13.09 -2.11
C ILE A 92 -3.55 -11.59 -2.03
N ARG A 93 -4.62 -10.81 -2.27
CA ARG A 93 -4.55 -9.34 -2.28
C ARG A 93 -4.14 -8.77 -0.93
N GLU A 94 -4.61 -9.35 0.17
CA GLU A 94 -4.21 -8.96 1.53
C GLU A 94 -2.71 -9.16 1.74
N LYS A 95 -2.16 -10.31 1.34
CA LYS A 95 -0.73 -10.63 1.47
C LYS A 95 0.15 -9.80 0.55
N GLU A 96 -0.30 -9.53 -0.67
CA GLU A 96 0.36 -8.57 -1.56
C GLU A 96 0.39 -7.18 -0.94
N LYS A 97 -0.74 -6.70 -0.40
CA LYS A 97 -0.82 -5.39 0.28
C LYS A 97 0.13 -5.34 1.48
N GLU A 98 0.17 -6.38 2.31
CA GLU A 98 1.05 -6.48 3.48
C GLU A 98 2.54 -6.42 3.09
N ALA A 99 2.94 -7.15 2.05
CA ALA A 99 4.31 -7.10 1.53
C ALA A 99 4.68 -5.70 1.02
N ILE A 100 3.79 -5.07 0.26
CA ILE A 100 4.01 -3.71 -0.27
C ILE A 100 4.12 -2.70 0.88
N ILE A 101 3.24 -2.76 1.88
CA ILE A 101 3.32 -1.86 3.04
C ILE A 101 4.64 -2.04 3.79
N THR A 102 5.10 -3.28 3.96
CA THR A 102 6.38 -3.58 4.59
C THR A 102 7.56 -2.93 3.82
N ASP A 103 7.55 -2.99 2.49
CA ASP A 103 8.54 -2.29 1.65
C ASP A 103 8.48 -0.76 1.88
N TYR A 104 7.29 -0.18 1.98
CA TYR A 104 7.14 1.27 2.18
C TYR A 104 7.46 1.71 3.62
N LYS A 105 7.31 0.86 4.64
CA LYS A 105 7.71 1.16 6.03
C LYS A 105 9.19 1.55 6.13
N VAL A 106 10.05 0.87 5.38
CA VAL A 106 11.51 1.17 5.33
C VAL A 106 11.80 2.47 4.57
N ARG A 107 10.88 2.90 3.70
CA ARG A 107 11.03 4.08 2.84
C ARG A 107 10.33 5.33 3.40
N ILE A 108 9.68 5.24 4.55
CA ILE A 108 9.12 6.42 5.23
C ILE A 108 10.21 7.48 5.39
N GLY A 109 9.85 8.73 5.14
CA GLY A 109 10.81 9.83 5.18
C GLY A 109 11.56 10.09 3.87
N THR A 110 11.21 9.37 2.79
CA THR A 110 11.77 9.61 1.46
C THR A 110 10.76 10.28 0.53
N ILE A 111 11.26 10.86 -0.56
CA ILE A 111 10.41 11.44 -1.62
C ILE A 111 10.19 10.42 -2.73
N VAL A 112 9.01 10.47 -3.34
CA VAL A 112 8.63 9.67 -4.49
C VAL A 112 7.91 10.51 -5.52
N ASN A 113 8.11 10.21 -6.79
CA ASN A 113 7.29 10.81 -7.85
C ASN A 113 5.98 10.03 -7.92
N GLY A 114 4.86 10.73 -7.74
CA GLY A 114 3.54 10.15 -7.83
C GLY A 114 2.68 10.79 -8.90
N MET A 115 1.55 10.17 -9.20
CA MET A 115 0.55 10.66 -10.14
C MET A 115 -0.82 10.76 -9.47
N VAL A 116 -1.47 11.92 -9.55
CA VAL A 116 -2.82 12.10 -8.99
C VAL A 116 -3.80 11.22 -9.76
N LEU A 117 -4.40 10.23 -9.09
CA LEU A 117 -5.35 9.30 -9.69
C LEU A 117 -6.78 9.83 -9.63
N ARG A 118 -7.20 10.29 -8.45
CA ARG A 118 -8.58 10.70 -8.18
C ARG A 118 -8.69 11.54 -6.91
N PHE A 119 -9.81 12.24 -6.79
CA PHE A 119 -10.22 12.98 -5.60
C PHE A 119 -11.26 12.16 -4.83
N ALA A 120 -10.99 11.86 -3.57
CA ALA A 120 -11.85 11.11 -2.67
C ALA A 120 -12.37 12.05 -1.57
N GLY A 121 -13.39 12.85 -1.91
CA GLY A 121 -13.83 13.95 -1.07
C GLY A 121 -12.71 14.98 -0.90
N PRO A 122 -12.29 15.30 0.33
CA PRO A 122 -11.20 16.25 0.57
C PRO A 122 -9.80 15.62 0.42
N ASN A 123 -9.71 14.28 0.34
CA ASN A 123 -8.46 13.56 0.17
C ASN A 123 -8.09 13.43 -1.31
N ILE A 124 -6.79 13.47 -1.61
CA ILE A 124 -6.27 13.21 -2.96
C ILE A 124 -5.58 11.85 -2.95
N ILE A 125 -5.94 10.99 -3.90
CA ILE A 125 -5.31 9.68 -4.07
C ILE A 125 -4.22 9.80 -5.11
N VAL A 126 -3.01 9.41 -4.73
CA VAL A 126 -1.79 9.53 -5.55
C VAL A 126 -1.23 8.13 -5.79
N ASP A 127 -1.05 7.75 -7.04
CA ASP A 127 -0.26 6.58 -7.41
C ASP A 127 1.21 6.82 -7.06
N ILE A 128 1.80 5.96 -6.24
CA ILE A 128 3.21 6.03 -5.85
C ILE A 128 4.02 4.83 -6.37
N GLY A 129 3.51 4.14 -7.40
CA GLY A 129 4.15 3.05 -8.12
C GLY A 129 3.49 1.70 -7.81
N LYS A 130 3.88 1.06 -6.70
CA LYS A 130 3.32 -0.25 -6.30
C LYS A 130 2.05 -0.15 -5.45
N ALA A 131 1.73 1.04 -4.96
CA ALA A 131 0.61 1.31 -4.05
C ALA A 131 -0.04 2.66 -4.36
N GLU A 132 -1.22 2.87 -3.77
CA GLU A 132 -1.87 4.17 -3.69
C GLU A 132 -1.53 4.83 -2.35
N GLY A 133 -1.11 6.09 -2.41
CA GLY A 133 -0.96 6.98 -1.27
C GLY A 133 -2.15 7.91 -1.13
N ILE A 134 -2.47 8.28 0.11
CA ILE A 134 -3.53 9.22 0.45
C ILE A 134 -2.86 10.53 0.90
N MET A 135 -3.26 11.63 0.28
CA MET A 135 -2.82 12.97 0.64
C MET A 135 -4.02 13.73 1.26
N PRO A 136 -4.16 13.72 2.60
CA PRO A 136 -5.24 14.42 3.27
C PRO A 136 -5.06 15.94 3.21
N PRO A 137 -6.10 16.75 3.48
CA PRO A 137 -6.04 18.21 3.37
C PRO A 137 -4.90 18.87 4.14
N MET A 138 -4.56 18.35 5.32
CA MET A 138 -3.46 18.87 6.15
C MET A 138 -2.08 18.69 5.49
N GLU A 139 -1.96 17.72 4.59
CA GLU A 139 -0.72 17.38 3.88
C GLU A 139 -0.67 17.99 2.47
N GLN A 140 -1.75 18.66 2.05
CA GLN A 140 -1.86 19.39 0.79
C GLN A 140 -1.35 20.83 0.96
N ILE A 141 -0.86 21.42 -0.12
CA ILE A 141 -0.55 22.84 -0.16
C ILE A 141 -1.83 23.59 -0.53
N ALA A 142 -2.34 24.44 0.37
CA ALA A 142 -3.64 25.10 0.21
C ALA A 142 -3.80 25.91 -1.10
N ASN A 143 -2.71 26.52 -1.58
CA ASN A 143 -2.72 27.36 -2.78
C ASN A 143 -2.33 26.58 -4.05
N GLU A 144 -1.96 25.30 -3.94
CA GLU A 144 -1.58 24.47 -5.08
C GLU A 144 -2.82 23.85 -5.74
N LYS A 145 -2.93 23.94 -7.06
CA LYS A 145 -4.02 23.32 -7.81
C LYS A 145 -3.60 21.93 -8.28
N TYR A 146 -4.22 20.92 -7.70
CA TYR A 146 -4.05 19.53 -8.10
C TYR A 146 -5.00 19.17 -9.24
N HIS A 147 -4.50 18.45 -10.25
CA HIS A 147 -5.27 17.98 -11.41
C HIS A 147 -5.15 16.46 -11.55
N LEU A 148 -6.17 15.83 -12.13
CA LEU A 148 -6.10 14.41 -12.49
C LEU A 148 -4.94 14.14 -13.45
N ASN A 149 -4.27 13.01 -13.26
CA ASN A 149 -3.09 12.57 -14.02
C ASN A 149 -1.88 13.51 -13.90
N GLN A 150 -1.92 14.50 -13.01
CA GLN A 150 -0.76 15.34 -12.73
C GLN A 150 0.32 14.53 -12.03
N ARG A 151 1.55 14.63 -12.55
CA ARG A 151 2.73 14.08 -11.88
C ARG A 151 3.31 15.12 -10.93
N LEU A 152 3.66 14.69 -9.73
CA LEU A 152 4.21 15.55 -8.69
C LEU A 152 5.08 14.74 -7.74
N ALA A 153 6.11 15.37 -7.17
CA ALA A 153 6.88 14.77 -6.09
C ALA A 153 6.11 14.86 -4.77
N VAL A 154 5.98 13.75 -4.05
CA VAL A 154 5.39 13.69 -2.70
C VAL A 154 6.37 13.11 -1.71
N TYR A 155 6.23 13.50 -0.46
CA TYR A 155 6.95 12.92 0.67
C TYR A 155 6.15 11.80 1.30
N LEU A 156 6.78 10.65 1.53
CA LEU A 156 6.19 9.55 2.29
C LEU A 156 6.21 9.93 3.78
N SER A 157 5.09 10.41 4.30
CA SER A 157 5.02 10.97 5.65
C SER A 157 4.99 9.88 6.71
N GLU A 158 4.00 8.99 6.62
CA GLU A 158 3.81 7.90 7.57
C GLU A 158 2.83 6.87 7.01
N ILE A 159 2.59 5.80 7.77
CA ILE A 159 1.58 4.78 7.49
C ILE A 159 0.65 4.72 8.70
N ARG A 160 -0.65 4.88 8.47
CA ARG A 160 -1.68 4.87 9.53
C ARG A 160 -2.63 3.69 9.32
N GLU A 161 -3.18 3.17 10.40
CA GLU A 161 -4.27 2.19 10.34
C GLU A 161 -5.60 2.91 10.07
N GLY A 162 -6.20 2.64 8.91
CA GLY A 162 -7.52 3.14 8.53
C GLY A 162 -8.60 2.04 8.62
N LEU A 163 -9.84 2.39 8.26
CA LEU A 163 -10.97 1.46 8.26
C LEU A 163 -10.79 0.26 7.32
N LYS A 164 -9.94 0.39 6.30
CA LYS A 164 -9.67 -0.64 5.29
C LYS A 164 -8.23 -1.17 5.38
N GLY A 165 -7.65 -1.11 6.58
CA GLY A 165 -6.28 -1.51 6.89
C GLY A 165 -5.29 -0.37 6.77
N GLU A 166 -4.01 -0.71 6.69
CA GLU A 166 -2.92 0.28 6.60
C GLU A 166 -3.03 1.14 5.33
N GLU A 167 -2.83 2.44 5.51
CA GLU A 167 -2.91 3.50 4.51
C GLU A 167 -1.62 4.31 4.51
N ILE A 168 -1.03 4.52 3.33
CA ILE A 168 0.21 5.29 3.17
C ILE A 168 -0.16 6.76 3.05
N ILE A 169 0.27 7.57 4.00
CA ILE A 169 0.05 9.02 3.97
C ILE A 169 1.19 9.69 3.23
N VAL A 170 0.85 10.45 2.20
CA VAL A 170 1.80 11.23 1.41
C VAL A 170 1.56 12.72 1.58
N SER A 171 2.62 13.51 1.42
CA SER A 171 2.60 14.93 1.73
C SER A 171 3.27 15.80 0.68
N ARG A 172 2.63 16.92 0.40
CA ARG A 172 3.20 18.05 -0.34
C ARG A 172 3.62 19.20 0.58
N ALA A 173 2.98 19.30 1.74
CA ALA A 173 3.24 20.36 2.72
C ALA A 173 4.48 20.12 3.60
N SER A 174 4.86 18.86 3.85
CA SER A 174 5.95 18.49 4.77
C SER A 174 7.29 19.13 4.42
N THR A 175 8.06 19.50 5.44
CA THR A 175 9.46 19.96 5.29
C THR A 175 10.36 18.89 4.68
N GLY A 176 10.05 17.61 4.92
CA GLY A 176 10.81 16.48 4.39
C GLY A 176 10.77 16.39 2.86
N LEU A 177 9.71 16.91 2.22
CA LEU A 177 9.68 17.03 0.76
C LEU A 177 10.77 17.98 0.25
N LEU A 178 10.89 19.14 0.88
CA LEU A 178 11.90 20.14 0.51
C LEU A 178 13.32 19.61 0.76
N GLU A 179 13.53 18.92 1.88
CA GLU A 179 14.81 18.28 2.17
C GLU A 179 15.17 17.21 1.13
N GLY A 180 14.20 16.35 0.79
CA GLY A 180 14.39 15.30 -0.23
C GLY A 180 14.64 15.88 -1.62
N LEU A 181 13.94 16.94 -2.00
CA LEU A 181 14.18 17.65 -3.26
C LEU A 181 15.55 18.30 -3.30
N LEU A 182 16.00 18.89 -2.18
CA LEU A 182 17.34 19.46 -2.08
C LEU A 182 18.42 18.39 -2.22
N LYS A 183 18.26 17.23 -1.57
CA LYS A 183 19.15 16.06 -1.75
C LYS A 183 19.15 15.56 -3.19
N ARG A 184 18.01 15.60 -3.89
CA ARG A 184 17.90 15.17 -5.29
C ARG A 184 18.60 16.15 -6.25
N GLU A 185 18.48 17.44 -6.02
CA GLU A 185 18.96 18.50 -6.91
C GLU A 185 20.44 18.89 -6.64
N VAL A 186 20.90 18.78 -5.39
CA VAL A 186 22.22 19.26 -4.95
C VAL A 186 23.12 18.07 -4.57
N PRO A 187 24.10 17.69 -5.42
CA PRO A 187 24.99 16.56 -5.16
C PRO A 187 25.75 16.67 -3.83
N GLU A 188 26.15 17.88 -3.44
CA GLU A 188 26.89 18.15 -2.21
C GLU A 188 26.06 17.83 -0.96
N VAL A 189 24.72 18.00 -1.04
CA VAL A 189 23.79 17.62 0.03
C VAL A 189 23.56 16.11 0.05
N ALA A 190 23.49 15.47 -1.12
CA ALA A 190 23.38 14.01 -1.21
C ALA A 190 24.60 13.27 -0.65
N GLN A 191 25.80 13.82 -0.87
CA GLN A 191 27.08 13.23 -0.43
C GLN A 191 27.42 13.58 1.02
N GLY A 192 26.67 14.48 1.65
CA GLY A 192 26.92 14.92 3.03
C GLY A 192 28.06 15.95 3.16
N SER A 193 28.60 16.48 2.06
CA SER A 193 29.53 17.62 2.10
C SER A 193 28.84 18.89 2.61
N VAL A 194 27.56 19.06 2.28
CA VAL A 194 26.69 20.12 2.80
C VAL A 194 25.56 19.48 3.60
N GLU A 195 25.44 19.86 4.87
CA GLU A 195 24.40 19.37 5.78
C GLU A 195 23.30 20.41 5.92
N VAL A 196 22.04 19.95 5.90
CA VAL A 196 20.88 20.76 6.26
C VAL A 196 20.72 20.75 7.77
N LYS A 197 20.88 21.91 8.42
CA LYS A 197 20.78 22.05 9.88
C LYS A 197 19.36 22.32 10.35
N ALA A 198 18.59 23.08 9.59
CA ALA A 198 17.21 23.41 9.92
C ALA A 198 16.41 23.79 8.66
N ILE A 199 15.13 23.42 8.65
CA ILE A 199 14.16 23.85 7.65
C ILE A 199 12.95 24.40 8.39
N VAL A 200 12.53 25.62 8.02
CA VAL A 200 11.23 26.18 8.40
C VAL A 200 10.46 26.42 7.12
N ARG A 201 9.22 25.93 7.04
CA ARG A 201 8.40 25.98 5.83
C ARG A 201 6.97 26.33 6.16
N GLU A 202 6.48 27.38 5.49
CA GLU A 202 5.06 27.67 5.31
C GLU A 202 4.69 27.20 3.91
N ALA A 203 4.04 26.04 3.83
CA ALA A 203 3.77 25.36 2.57
C ALA A 203 2.95 26.24 1.61
N GLY A 204 3.45 26.42 0.38
CA GLY A 204 2.83 27.28 -0.64
C GLY A 204 3.14 28.77 -0.52
N ASN A 205 3.90 29.19 0.49
CA ASN A 205 4.26 30.59 0.71
C ASN A 205 5.79 30.81 0.72
N ARG A 206 6.47 30.26 1.73
CA ARG A 206 7.91 30.53 1.95
C ARG A 206 8.57 29.39 2.69
N ALA A 207 9.84 29.15 2.36
CA ALA A 207 10.73 28.33 3.16
C ALA A 207 12.02 29.08 3.51
N LYS A 208 12.59 28.75 4.67
CA LYS A 208 13.95 29.11 5.07
C LYS A 208 14.72 27.85 5.39
N ILE A 209 15.94 27.77 4.90
CA ILE A 209 16.80 26.60 5.05
C ILE A 209 18.14 27.09 5.59
N ALA A 210 18.63 26.46 6.65
CA ALA A 210 19.97 26.65 7.16
C ALA A 210 20.85 25.48 6.70
N VAL A 211 21.94 25.78 5.99
CA VAL A 211 22.90 24.80 5.47
C VAL A 211 24.29 25.10 5.99
N PHE A 212 25.10 24.06 6.13
CA PHE A 212 26.46 24.16 6.67
C PHE A 212 27.38 23.13 6.01
N SER A 213 28.66 23.47 5.85
CA SER A 213 29.69 22.56 5.33
C SER A 213 30.89 22.59 6.25
N ASN A 214 31.44 21.42 6.57
CA ASN A 214 32.72 21.27 7.27
C ASN A 214 33.90 21.12 6.31
N GLN A 215 33.65 21.01 5.01
CA GLN A 215 34.68 20.80 4.00
C GLN A 215 35.22 22.15 3.52
N SER A 216 36.53 22.34 3.68
CA SER A 216 37.23 23.54 3.20
C SER A 216 37.07 23.69 1.69
N GLY A 217 36.74 24.89 1.23
CA GLY A 217 36.54 25.20 -0.19
C GLY A 217 35.14 24.95 -0.73
N ILE A 218 34.19 24.47 0.10
CA ILE A 218 32.78 24.31 -0.30
C ILE A 218 31.94 25.38 0.38
N ASP A 219 31.34 26.26 -0.44
CA ASP A 219 30.31 27.21 0.02
C ASP A 219 28.94 26.50 0.05
N PRO A 220 28.36 26.25 1.25
CA PRO A 220 27.11 25.51 1.36
C PRO A 220 25.93 26.22 0.70
N VAL A 221 25.88 27.56 0.75
CA VAL A 221 24.80 28.33 0.14
C VAL A 221 24.97 28.34 -1.38
N GLY A 222 26.17 28.65 -1.86
CA GLY A 222 26.50 28.62 -3.29
C GLY A 222 26.23 27.27 -3.95
N SER A 223 26.58 26.17 -3.28
CA SER A 223 26.28 24.81 -3.74
C SER A 223 24.77 24.55 -3.86
N CYS A 224 23.97 25.01 -2.90
CA CYS A 224 22.52 24.83 -2.96
C CYS A 224 21.86 25.70 -4.03
N VAL A 225 22.33 26.94 -4.19
CA VAL A 225 21.78 27.92 -5.15
C VAL A 225 22.14 27.55 -6.59
N GLY A 226 23.37 27.11 -6.83
CA GLY A 226 23.89 26.85 -8.17
C GLY A 226 24.12 28.13 -9.00
N GLN A 227 24.63 27.97 -10.22
CA GLN A 227 24.89 29.10 -11.10
C GLN A 227 23.60 29.88 -11.38
N LYS A 228 23.58 31.19 -11.06
CA LYS A 228 22.43 32.08 -11.24
C LYS A 228 21.13 31.56 -10.57
N GLY A 229 21.22 30.71 -9.55
CA GLY A 229 20.04 30.19 -8.85
C GLY A 229 19.34 29.02 -9.51
N VAL A 230 19.92 28.40 -10.55
CA VAL A 230 19.26 27.34 -11.34
C VAL A 230 18.76 26.17 -10.48
N ARG A 231 19.54 25.72 -9.49
CA ARG A 231 19.17 24.58 -8.63
C ARG A 231 18.00 24.93 -7.70
N VAL A 232 18.07 26.08 -7.03
CA VAL A 232 16.95 26.54 -6.18
C VAL A 232 15.70 26.80 -7.01
N GLN A 233 15.83 27.34 -8.22
CA GLN A 233 14.70 27.53 -9.14
C GLN A 233 14.07 26.21 -9.58
N ALA A 234 14.85 25.14 -9.79
CA ALA A 234 14.32 23.82 -10.09
C ALA A 234 13.48 23.26 -8.92
N ILE A 235 13.94 23.43 -7.69
CA ILE A 235 13.20 23.02 -6.48
C ILE A 235 11.93 23.86 -6.29
N ILE A 236 12.01 25.16 -6.56
CA ILE A 236 10.87 26.09 -6.51
C ILE A 236 9.81 25.69 -7.57
N ALA A 237 10.24 25.34 -8.78
CA ALA A 237 9.36 24.88 -9.85
C ALA A 237 8.57 23.61 -9.47
N GLU A 238 9.15 22.71 -8.67
CA GLU A 238 8.44 21.53 -8.14
C GLU A 238 7.23 21.89 -7.26
N PHE A 239 7.14 23.12 -6.74
CA PHE A 239 6.01 23.63 -5.95
C PHE A 239 5.06 24.53 -6.74
N ASN A 240 5.22 24.62 -8.07
CA ASN A 240 4.46 25.51 -8.95
C ASN A 240 4.55 27.00 -8.56
N GLY A 241 5.66 27.42 -7.95
CA GLY A 241 5.85 28.81 -7.51
C GLY A 241 7.21 29.07 -6.91
#